data_AF-A0A938CLU9-F1
#
_entry.id   AF-A0A938CLU9-F1
#
_cell.length_a   1.000
_cell.length_b   1.000
_cell.length_c   1.000
_cell.angle_alpha   90.00
_cell.angle_beta   90.00
_cell.angle_gamma   90.00
#
_symmetry.space_group_name_H-M   'P 1'
#
loop_
_entity.id
_entity.type
_entity.pdbx_description
1 polymer ?
#
loop_
_entity_poly.entity_id
_entity_poly.type
_entity_poly.pdbx_seq_one_letter_code
_entity_poly.pdbx_strand_id
1 'polypeptide(L)'
;MFPDELRYHEGHAWVREDGEELTIGVSQYASDEMGEVIFAELPEEGTELERDEPYGSIESAKAVEDLIAPVSGTVVRRNEAVLDAPETINDEPYGEGWLIVVRSEEDGGLDSLLSAEEYRAHVGAPDAEDAAEEEEEEVEEEEELQFDEDE
;
A
#
# COMPACT_ATOMS: atom_id res chain seq x y z
N MET A 1 2.61 -3.06 -9.07
CA MET A 1 4.00 -2.54 -9.03
C MET A 1 4.14 -1.53 -7.89
N PHE A 2 5.25 -1.56 -7.14
CA PHE A 2 5.47 -0.68 -5.99
C PHE A 2 6.39 0.48 -6.37
N PRO A 3 5.96 1.76 -6.29
CA PRO A 3 6.80 2.90 -6.63
C PRO A 3 8.10 2.97 -5.82
N ASP A 4 9.23 3.20 -6.49
CA ASP A 4 10.58 3.23 -5.87
C ASP A 4 10.86 4.49 -5.05
N GLU A 5 10.09 5.55 -5.25
CA GLU A 5 10.18 6.79 -4.48
C GLU A 5 9.49 6.72 -3.10
N LEU A 6 8.79 5.62 -2.83
CA LEU A 6 8.09 5.40 -1.57
C LEU A 6 8.87 4.49 -0.64
N ARG A 7 8.65 4.69 0.65
CA ARG A 7 9.06 3.79 1.74
C ARG A 7 7.88 2.91 2.13
N TYR A 8 8.15 1.71 2.62
CA TYR A 8 7.10 0.74 2.97
C TYR A 8 7.27 0.20 4.39
N HIS A 9 6.14 -0.10 5.02
CA HIS A 9 6.09 -0.77 6.30
C HIS A 9 5.79 -2.26 6.10
N GLU A 10 6.26 -3.12 6.99
CA GLU A 10 5.94 -4.56 6.99
C GLU A 10 4.43 -4.81 7.12
N GLY A 11 3.69 -3.88 7.74
CA GLY A 11 2.22 -3.85 7.77
C GLY A 11 1.55 -3.32 6.49
N HIS A 12 2.22 -3.41 5.34
CA HIS A 12 1.71 -3.08 4.00
C HIS A 12 1.27 -1.63 3.76
N ALA A 13 1.66 -0.69 4.62
CA ALA A 13 1.51 0.75 4.41
C ALA A 13 2.67 1.32 3.60
N TRP A 14 2.42 2.37 2.82
CA TRP A 14 3.47 3.18 2.18
C TRP A 14 3.57 4.57 2.80
N VAL A 15 4.75 5.16 2.71
CA VAL A 15 5.07 6.51 3.18
C VAL A 15 5.74 7.29 2.05
N ARG A 16 5.20 8.48 1.76
CA ARG A 16 5.79 9.47 0.84
C ARG A 16 6.27 10.68 1.64
N GLU A 17 7.53 11.03 1.46
CA GLU A 17 8.17 12.14 2.17
C GLU A 17 8.02 13.46 1.37
N ASP A 18 7.47 14.51 1.99
CA ASP A 18 7.43 15.88 1.46
C ASP A 18 7.93 16.85 2.54
N GLY A 19 9.26 17.01 2.62
CA GLY A 19 9.89 17.84 3.65
C GLY A 19 9.69 17.29 5.06
N GLU A 20 8.88 17.97 5.87
CA GLU A 20 8.54 17.57 7.25
C GLU A 20 7.21 16.80 7.35
N GLU A 21 6.44 16.76 6.25
CA GLU A 21 5.16 16.07 6.17
C GLU A 21 5.34 14.70 5.49
N LEU A 22 4.69 13.68 6.05
CA LEU A 22 4.71 12.31 5.56
C LEU A 22 3.29 11.93 5.16
N THR A 23 3.06 11.62 3.88
CA THR A 23 1.79 11.08 3.41
C THR A 23 1.79 9.57 3.55
N ILE A 24 0.73 9.01 4.13
CA ILE A 24 0.58 7.58 4.40
C ILE A 24 -0.62 7.03 3.66
N GLY A 25 -0.49 5.85 3.08
CA GLY A 25 -1.60 5.05 2.54
C GLY A 25 -1.33 3.55 2.62
N VAL A 26 -2.21 2.74 2.03
CA VAL A 26 -2.02 1.29 1.92
C VAL A 26 -1.46 0.91 0.56
N SER A 27 -0.60 -0.09 0.50
CA SER A 27 -0.02 -0.57 -0.76
C SER A 27 -1.06 -1.28 -1.62
N GLN A 28 -0.78 -1.35 -2.93
CA GLN A 28 -1.59 -2.11 -3.89
C GLN A 28 -1.81 -3.56 -3.43
N TYR A 29 -0.75 -4.20 -2.92
CA TYR A 29 -0.83 -5.55 -2.38
C TYR A 29 -1.90 -5.66 -1.27
N ALA A 30 -1.89 -4.72 -0.31
CA ALA A 30 -2.86 -4.73 0.78
C ALA A 30 -4.29 -4.53 0.26
N SER A 31 -4.49 -3.57 -0.65
CA SER A 31 -5.81 -3.29 -1.21
C SER A 31 -6.38 -4.47 -2.01
N ASP A 32 -5.53 -5.20 -2.74
CA ASP A 32 -5.95 -6.39 -3.50
C ASP A 32 -6.36 -7.54 -2.56
N GLU A 33 -5.57 -7.78 -1.50
CA GLU A 33 -5.86 -8.80 -0.50
C GLU A 33 -7.19 -8.51 0.23
N MET A 34 -7.40 -7.25 0.65
CA MET A 34 -8.63 -6.78 1.28
C MET A 34 -9.86 -6.97 0.38
N GLY A 35 -9.72 -6.85 -0.94
CA GLY A 35 -10.85 -6.75 -1.86
C GLY A 35 -11.50 -5.36 -1.84
N GLU A 36 -12.74 -5.25 -2.32
CA GLU A 36 -13.45 -3.97 -2.41
C GLU A 36 -13.62 -3.31 -1.03
N VAL A 37 -13.00 -2.15 -0.87
CA VAL A 37 -13.05 -1.32 0.33
C VAL A 37 -14.34 -0.53 0.33
N ILE A 38 -15.13 -0.66 1.41
CA ILE A 38 -16.47 -0.07 1.52
C ILE A 38 -16.57 0.96 2.64
N PHE A 39 -15.57 1.01 3.53
CA PHE A 39 -15.51 1.99 4.61
C PHE A 39 -14.08 2.16 5.13
N ALA A 40 -13.76 3.38 5.57
CA ALA A 40 -12.49 3.71 6.23
C ALA A 40 -12.75 4.58 7.47
N GLU A 41 -12.10 4.27 8.58
CA GLU A 41 -12.05 5.09 9.78
C GLU A 41 -10.65 5.69 9.93
N LEU A 42 -10.57 7.02 9.91
CA LEU A 42 -9.33 7.77 9.99
C LEU A 42 -9.33 8.71 11.21
N PRO A 43 -8.18 8.88 11.88
CA PRO A 43 -8.06 9.73 13.06
C PRO A 43 -8.29 11.21 12.71
N GLU A 44 -8.65 12.00 13.73
CA GLU A 44 -8.80 13.44 13.59
C GLU A 44 -7.44 14.15 13.49
N GLU A 45 -7.42 15.34 12.88
CA GLU A 45 -6.25 16.21 12.88
C GLU A 45 -5.85 16.56 14.33
N GLY A 46 -4.56 16.45 14.64
CA GLY A 46 -4.01 16.63 15.98
C GLY A 46 -3.87 15.35 16.80
N THR A 47 -4.35 14.20 16.32
CA THR A 47 -4.11 12.91 16.98
C THR A 47 -2.63 12.51 16.90
N GLU A 48 -2.09 12.04 18.03
CA GLU A 48 -0.75 11.47 18.14
C GLU A 48 -0.78 9.99 17.71
N LEU A 49 0.15 9.60 16.85
CA LEU A 49 0.36 8.22 16.42
C LEU A 49 1.65 7.69 17.02
N GLU A 50 1.62 6.45 17.49
CA GLU A 50 2.78 5.68 17.87
C GLU A 50 3.03 4.60 16.83
N ARG A 51 4.26 4.50 16.34
CA ARG A 51 4.67 3.48 15.38
C ARG A 51 4.28 2.08 15.86
N ASP A 52 3.84 1.23 14.94
CA ASP A 52 3.44 -0.16 15.18
C ASP A 52 2.15 -0.30 16.02
N GLU A 53 1.47 0.81 16.35
CA GLU A 53 0.15 0.81 16.97
C GLU A 53 -0.96 1.11 15.95
N PRO A 54 -2.19 0.61 16.19
CA PRO A 54 -3.34 0.90 15.34
C PRO A 54 -3.80 2.36 15.49
N TYR A 55 -4.14 3.01 14.36
CA TYR A 55 -4.61 4.40 14.34
C TYR A 55 -6.00 4.58 13.71
N GLY A 56 -6.53 3.53 13.07
CA GLY A 56 -7.78 3.55 12.33
C GLY A 56 -8.10 2.15 11.81
N SER A 57 -9.08 2.03 10.94
CA SER A 57 -9.45 0.75 10.33
C SER A 57 -10.00 0.90 8.91
N ILE A 58 -9.89 -0.17 8.14
CA ILE A 58 -10.54 -0.33 6.83
C ILE A 58 -11.51 -1.50 6.94
N GLU A 59 -12.72 -1.32 6.43
CA GLU A 59 -13.67 -2.40 6.21
C GLU A 59 -13.87 -2.61 4.71
N SER A 60 -13.67 -3.86 4.30
CA SER A 60 -13.89 -4.34 2.95
C SER A 60 -15.06 -5.32 2.90
N ALA A 61 -15.45 -5.72 1.70
CA ALA A 61 -16.42 -6.80 1.51
C ALA A 61 -15.97 -8.15 2.12
N LYS A 62 -14.68 -8.32 2.46
CA LYS A 62 -14.12 -9.56 3.02
C LYS A 62 -13.87 -9.48 4.52
N ALA A 63 -13.35 -8.36 5.03
CA ALA A 63 -12.84 -8.26 6.39
C ALA A 63 -12.84 -6.82 6.93
N VAL A 64 -12.61 -6.69 8.23
CA VAL A 64 -12.25 -5.43 8.87
C VAL A 64 -10.82 -5.57 9.38
N GLU A 65 -9.96 -4.63 9.01
CA GLU A 65 -8.53 -4.65 9.34
C GLU A 65 -8.10 -3.33 9.98
N ASP A 66 -7.25 -3.42 11.00
CA ASP A 66 -6.67 -2.26 11.65
C ASP A 66 -5.57 -1.65 10.78
N LEU A 67 -5.53 -0.32 10.72
CA LEU A 67 -4.46 0.43 10.10
C LEU A 67 -3.34 0.64 11.10
N ILE A 68 -2.16 0.08 10.81
CA ILE A 68 -0.98 0.17 11.69
C ILE A 68 -0.10 1.35 11.28
N ALA A 69 0.28 2.18 12.24
CA ALA A 69 1.06 3.38 11.97
C ALA A 69 2.50 3.02 11.57
N PRO A 70 2.97 3.42 10.37
CA PRO A 70 4.34 3.11 9.91
C PRO A 70 5.41 3.95 10.61
N VAL A 71 5.02 5.06 11.22
CA VAL A 71 5.87 6.04 11.89
C VAL A 71 5.14 6.67 13.07
N SER A 72 5.90 7.17 14.06
CA SER A 72 5.35 8.03 15.10
C SER A 72 5.25 9.49 14.61
N GLY A 73 4.24 10.21 15.07
CA GLY A 73 4.06 11.62 14.73
C GLY A 73 2.66 12.15 15.06
N THR A 74 2.34 13.33 14.54
CA THR A 74 1.01 13.94 14.71
C THR A 74 0.28 14.03 13.38
N VAL A 75 -0.98 13.60 13.33
CA VAL A 75 -1.84 13.76 12.16
C VAL A 75 -2.07 15.24 11.89
N VAL A 76 -1.69 15.71 10.71
CA VAL A 76 -1.88 17.10 10.28
C VAL A 76 -2.95 17.25 9.21
N ARG A 77 -3.30 16.16 8.51
CA ARG A 77 -4.43 16.09 7.56
C ARG A 77 -4.96 14.66 7.49
N ARG A 78 -6.24 14.50 7.18
CA ARG A 78 -6.86 13.23 6.78
C ARG A 78 -7.55 13.38 5.43
N ASN A 79 -7.64 12.30 4.66
CA ASN A 79 -8.29 12.33 3.37
C ASN A 79 -9.82 12.22 3.51
N GLU A 80 -10.50 13.37 3.52
CA GLU A 80 -11.97 13.39 3.58
C GLU A 80 -12.61 12.75 2.35
N ALA A 81 -11.98 12.81 1.18
CA ALA A 81 -12.53 12.25 -0.04
C ALA A 81 -12.64 10.72 0.03
N VAL A 82 -11.68 10.05 0.66
CA VAL A 82 -11.72 8.58 0.89
C VAL A 82 -12.80 8.19 1.89
N LEU A 83 -13.17 9.06 2.83
CA LEU A 83 -14.29 8.78 3.75
C LEU A 83 -15.64 8.80 3.01
N ASP A 84 -15.77 9.64 1.98
CA ASP A 84 -16.96 9.71 1.13
C ASP A 84 -16.95 8.68 -0.03
N ALA A 85 -15.76 8.32 -0.53
CA ALA A 85 -15.53 7.40 -1.65
C ALA A 85 -14.40 6.39 -1.32
N PRO A 86 -14.66 5.41 -0.44
CA PRO A 86 -13.66 4.47 0.07
C PRO A 86 -13.02 3.58 -1.01
N GLU A 87 -13.72 3.33 -2.11
CA GLU A 87 -13.21 2.55 -3.25
C GLU A 87 -11.95 3.16 -3.90
N THR A 88 -11.71 4.47 -3.70
CA THR A 88 -10.50 5.16 -4.16
C THR A 88 -9.22 4.52 -3.62
N ILE A 89 -9.29 3.87 -2.45
CA ILE A 89 -8.17 3.11 -1.88
C ILE A 89 -7.77 1.94 -2.80
N ASN A 90 -8.73 1.27 -3.43
CA ASN A 90 -8.47 0.20 -4.39
C ASN A 90 -8.04 0.75 -5.76
N ASP A 91 -8.69 1.81 -6.24
CA ASP A 91 -8.49 2.34 -7.60
C ASP A 91 -7.16 3.10 -7.74
N GLU A 92 -6.79 3.90 -6.74
CA GLU A 92 -5.61 4.77 -6.77
C GLU A 92 -4.81 4.73 -5.45
N PRO A 93 -4.32 3.56 -4.99
CA PRO A 93 -3.71 3.40 -3.67
C PRO A 93 -2.51 4.31 -3.42
N TYR A 94 -1.78 4.68 -4.48
CA TYR A 94 -0.61 5.58 -4.41
C TYR A 94 -0.93 7.04 -4.80
N GLY A 95 -2.12 7.26 -5.36
CA GLY A 95 -2.62 8.54 -5.87
C GLY A 95 -3.62 9.18 -4.91
N GLU A 96 -4.88 9.24 -5.33
CA GLU A 96 -5.96 9.85 -4.55
C GLU A 96 -6.40 9.01 -3.32
N GLY A 97 -5.98 7.75 -3.24
CA GLY A 97 -6.27 6.81 -2.14
C GLY A 97 -5.39 6.94 -0.89
N TRP A 98 -4.62 8.02 -0.74
CA TRP A 98 -3.87 8.30 0.49
C TRP A 98 -4.82 8.46 1.69
N LEU A 99 -4.36 8.15 2.90
CA LEU A 99 -5.22 8.12 4.09
C LEU A 99 -5.00 9.33 4.98
N ILE A 100 -3.76 9.55 5.41
CA ILE A 100 -3.41 10.64 6.35
C ILE A 100 -2.10 11.29 5.95
N VAL A 101 -1.92 12.53 6.39
CA VAL A 101 -0.62 13.20 6.42
C VAL A 101 -0.23 13.39 7.87
N VAL A 102 0.99 13.00 8.22
CA VAL A 102 1.55 13.14 9.56
C VAL A 102 2.78 14.02 9.53
N ARG A 103 3.00 14.79 10.59
CA ARG A 103 4.29 15.44 10.83
C ARG A 103 5.11 14.55 11.76
N SER A 104 6.27 14.10 11.27
CA SER A 104 7.12 13.18 12.03
C SER A 104 7.91 13.89 13.11
N GLU A 105 8.28 13.14 14.15
CA GLU A 105 9.27 13.55 15.15
C GLU A 105 10.69 13.19 14.65
N GLU A 106 11.75 13.82 15.20
CA GLU A 106 13.15 13.68 14.71
C GLU A 106 13.67 12.21 14.63
N ASP A 107 13.01 11.26 15.31
CA ASP A 107 13.30 9.82 15.31
C ASP A 107 12.05 8.96 14.99
N GLY A 108 11.11 9.46 14.19
CA GLY A 108 9.79 8.83 13.95
C GLY A 108 9.79 7.45 13.28
N GLY A 109 10.95 6.84 13.03
CA GLY A 109 11.09 5.46 12.54
C GLY A 109 11.27 5.30 11.03
N LEU A 110 11.49 6.41 10.30
CA LEU A 110 11.69 6.38 8.84
C LEU A 110 12.81 5.45 8.39
N ASP A 111 13.92 5.38 9.14
CA ASP A 111 15.07 4.53 8.80
C ASP A 111 14.78 3.02 8.86
N SER A 112 13.72 2.60 9.55
CA SER A 112 13.31 1.19 9.63
C SER A 112 12.24 0.83 8.60
N LEU A 113 11.88 1.75 7.69
CA LEU A 113 10.99 1.45 6.57
C LEU A 113 11.77 0.80 5.44
N LEU A 114 11.12 -0.16 4.79
CA LEU A 114 11.63 -0.89 3.65
C LEU A 114 11.68 0.01 2.42
N SER A 115 12.71 -0.17 1.59
CA SER A 115 12.67 0.28 0.19
C SER A 115 11.62 -0.50 -0.62
N ALA A 116 11.30 -0.03 -1.82
CA ALA A 116 10.42 -0.77 -2.72
C ALA A 116 10.95 -2.18 -3.05
N GLU A 117 12.26 -2.33 -3.25
CA GLU A 117 12.90 -3.63 -3.51
C GLU A 117 12.74 -4.58 -2.31
N GLU A 118 13.03 -4.09 -1.10
CA GLU A 118 12.86 -4.87 0.13
C GLU A 118 11.39 -5.25 0.36
N TYR A 119 10.45 -4.36 0.03
CA TYR A 119 9.02 -4.65 0.15
C TYR A 119 8.54 -5.68 -0.89
N ARG A 120 9.02 -5.62 -2.14
CA ARG A 120 8.75 -6.66 -3.16
C ARG A 120 9.18 -8.03 -2.65
N ALA A 121 10.41 -8.13 -2.13
CA ALA A 121 10.93 -9.36 -1.54
C ALA A 121 10.11 -9.82 -0.31
N HIS A 122 9.63 -8.88 0.52
CA HIS A 122 8.81 -9.18 1.70
C HIS A 122 7.47 -9.82 1.35
N VAL A 123 6.77 -9.31 0.32
CA VAL A 123 5.48 -9.87 -0.11
C VAL A 123 5.60 -11.02 -1.11
N GLY A 124 6.84 -11.41 -1.47
CA GLY A 124 7.10 -12.48 -2.42
C GLY A 124 6.62 -12.18 -3.84
N ALA A 125 6.56 -10.90 -4.22
CA ALA A 125 6.25 -10.51 -5.59
C ALA A 125 7.48 -10.77 -6.49
N PRO A 126 7.31 -11.37 -7.68
CA PRO A 126 8.39 -11.56 -8.63
C PRO A 126 9.03 -10.20 -8.97
N ASP A 127 10.35 -10.18 -9.13
CA ASP A 127 11.02 -8.97 -9.62
C ASP A 127 10.62 -8.71 -11.08
N ALA A 128 10.84 -7.50 -11.60
CA ALA A 128 10.42 -7.16 -12.94
C ALA A 128 11.10 -8.02 -14.03
N GLU A 129 12.31 -8.53 -13.76
CA GLU A 129 12.98 -9.52 -14.61
C GLU A 129 12.32 -10.91 -14.51
N ASP A 130 11.90 -11.32 -13.31
CA ASP A 130 11.29 -12.63 -13.05
C ASP A 130 9.86 -12.71 -13.64
N ALA A 131 9.08 -11.63 -13.49
CA ALA A 131 7.75 -11.52 -14.07
C ALA A 131 7.77 -11.50 -15.61
N ALA A 132 8.81 -10.90 -16.22
CA ALA A 132 8.97 -10.90 -17.66
C ALA A 132 9.33 -12.30 -18.20
N GLU A 133 10.15 -13.06 -17.46
CA GLU A 133 10.45 -14.45 -17.79
C GLU A 133 9.20 -15.36 -17.63
N GLU A 134 8.41 -15.18 -16.57
CA GLU A 134 7.13 -15.92 -16.39
C GLU A 134 6.11 -15.61 -17.50
N GLU A 135 5.93 -14.34 -17.87
CA GLU A 135 5.02 -13.96 -18.98
C GLU A 135 5.51 -14.52 -20.33
N GLU A 136 6.82 -14.59 -20.58
CA GLU A 136 7.37 -15.22 -21.79
C GLU A 136 7.13 -16.74 -21.79
N GLU A 137 7.30 -17.42 -20.65
CA GLU A 137 7.04 -18.88 -20.52
C GLU A 137 5.56 -19.22 -20.70
N GLU A 138 4.64 -18.41 -20.13
CA GLU A 138 3.19 -18.58 -20.30
C GLU A 138 2.75 -18.39 -21.77
N VAL A 139 3.32 -17.40 -22.46
CA VAL A 139 3.04 -17.15 -23.89
C VAL A 139 3.58 -18.28 -24.78
N GLU A 140 4.76 -18.81 -24.47
CA GLU A 140 5.32 -19.97 -25.18
C GLU A 140 4.45 -21.23 -24.97
N GLU A 141 3.96 -21.50 -23.74
CA GLU A 141 3.05 -22.62 -23.47
C GLU A 141 1.69 -22.47 -24.20
N GLU A 142 1.11 -21.26 -24.26
CA GLU A 142 -0.14 -21.02 -25.00
C GLU A 142 0.05 -21.19 -26.52
N GLU A 143 1.17 -20.76 -27.10
CA GLU A 143 1.45 -20.95 -28.53
C GLU A 143 1.67 -22.43 -28.89
N GLU A 144 2.31 -23.22 -28.02
CA GLU A 144 2.47 -24.67 -28.23
C GLU A 144 1.13 -25.42 -28.18
N LEU A 145 0.24 -25.05 -27.25
CA LEU A 145 -1.10 -25.64 -27.14
C LEU A 145 -1.99 -25.31 -28.35
N GLN A 146 -1.84 -24.12 -28.92
CA GLN A 146 -2.60 -23.69 -30.09
C GLN A 146 -2.17 -24.39 -31.39
N PHE A 147 -0.93 -24.92 -31.44
CA PHE A 147 -0.42 -25.66 -32.59
C PHE A 147 -0.88 -27.13 -32.61
N ASP A 148 -1.13 -27.73 -31.44
CA ASP A 148 -1.62 -29.12 -31.30
C ASP A 148 -3.13 -29.27 -31.63
N GLU A 149 -3.93 -28.19 -31.62
CA GLU A 149 -5.36 -28.21 -31.98
C GLU A 149 -5.65 -28.13 -33.50
N ASP A 150 -4.66 -27.75 -34.33
CA ASP A 150 -4.80 -27.57 -35.78
C ASP A 150 -4.36 -28.80 -36.64
N GLU A 151 -3.95 -29.93 -36.01
CA GLU A 151 -3.59 -31.21 -36.68
C GLU A 151 -4.72 -32.28 -36.76
#